data_AF-C6XKE0-F1
#
_entry.id   AF-C6XKE0-F1
#
_cell.length_a   1.000
_cell.length_b   1.000
_cell.length_c   1.000
_cell.angle_alpha   90.00
_cell.angle_beta   90.00
_cell.angle_gamma   90.00
#
_symmetry.space_group_name_H-M   'P 1'
#
loop_
_entity.id
_entity.type
_entity.pdbx_description
1 polymer ?
#
loop_
_entity_poly.entity_id
_entity_poly.type
_entity_poly.pdbx_seq_one_letter_code
_entity_poly.pdbx_strand_id
1 'polypeptide(L)'
;MANGERYTNIDLIGFNLKMLSKGRERALLISAGSPDDKQFLLESCRNMADIGVNIFATPGTQRLFEAQNIKSSPAHKISSGTQPNIKNLIENGEIDFVINILTGEQDYDEGSDAKQIRSLAIKHGIPLITDREVARETIATVITNIEQGTYDWKRRSAQRPWDLEAKFRELVEERGGWANHHGHFDKAYLISPENLALGYADMEKKWELYRHLKENYTHEDLVERISRALEVVLQQGSKYCRTMIDADSIIGLKGVHAALEVKEAYKDKIKFEIGIQPLEGVLDERTQKQYVEACKLADFCGGLPSRDRPRESEHLDFIMKTAKELGKNVEVHVDQENNPYQTETELLALKTIEHGMQGRVYGIHSISVSCKDNSEQDRIIKLVKEADVGIVICPSAALSMKQLPMPGPLHNSIGPYVKMKEAGVRVYLGIDNIADLFMPIVDGDMWTETRMLMEACRDYDLNAIADWATRPPLHLEEELLVVPETMTEKLDA
;
A
#
# COMPACT_ATOMS: atom_id res chain seq x y z
N MET A 1 7.87 17.26 -15.33
CA MET A 1 8.64 16.30 -16.15
C MET A 1 7.79 15.05 -16.27
N ALA A 2 7.75 14.45 -17.46
CA ALA A 2 6.70 13.55 -17.90
C ALA A 2 6.62 12.23 -17.09
N ASN A 3 5.38 11.76 -16.87
CA ASN A 3 5.02 10.41 -16.41
C ASN A 3 5.40 9.34 -17.46
N GLY A 4 6.69 9.22 -17.77
CA GLY A 4 7.25 8.12 -18.55
C GLY A 4 7.77 7.04 -17.61
N GLU A 5 7.70 5.78 -18.04
CA GLU A 5 8.52 4.67 -17.55
C GLU A 5 8.09 3.89 -16.29
N ARG A 6 6.81 3.52 -16.17
CA ARG A 6 6.46 2.28 -15.42
C ARG A 6 5.67 1.25 -16.23
N TYR A 7 4.88 1.68 -17.21
CA TYR A 7 4.08 0.77 -18.03
C TYR A 7 4.87 0.00 -19.09
N THR A 8 6.08 0.44 -19.46
CA THR A 8 6.90 -0.23 -20.49
C THR A 8 7.50 -1.55 -20.02
N ASN A 9 7.78 -1.72 -18.72
CA ASN A 9 8.48 -2.90 -18.22
C ASN A 9 7.56 -4.12 -18.03
N ILE A 10 6.29 -3.92 -17.66
CA ILE A 10 5.35 -5.03 -17.40
C ILE A 10 4.95 -5.72 -18.71
N ASP A 11 4.69 -4.96 -19.77
CA ASP A 11 4.34 -5.53 -21.08
C ASP A 11 5.52 -6.31 -21.69
N LEU A 12 6.75 -5.80 -21.52
CA LEU A 12 7.98 -6.50 -21.88
C LEU A 12 8.19 -7.76 -21.02
N ILE A 13 7.89 -7.72 -19.72
CA ILE A 13 7.91 -8.90 -18.85
C ILE A 13 6.88 -9.94 -19.32
N GLY A 14 5.64 -9.54 -19.61
CA GLY A 14 4.61 -10.44 -20.11
C GLY A 14 4.98 -11.08 -21.45
N PHE A 15 5.55 -10.28 -22.36
CA PHE A 15 6.09 -10.73 -23.63
C PHE A 15 7.24 -11.74 -23.45
N ASN A 16 8.23 -11.40 -22.64
CA ASN A 16 9.36 -12.27 -22.33
C ASN A 16 8.87 -13.57 -21.68
N LEU A 17 8.00 -13.51 -20.67
CA LEU A 17 7.42 -14.69 -20.03
C LEU A 17 6.71 -15.63 -21.02
N LYS A 18 6.01 -15.08 -22.03
CA LYS A 18 5.40 -15.87 -23.11
C LYS A 18 6.48 -16.56 -23.95
N MET A 19 7.50 -15.83 -24.39
CA MET A 19 8.58 -16.38 -25.23
C MET A 19 9.45 -17.42 -24.49
N LEU A 20 9.59 -17.29 -23.18
CA LEU A 20 10.47 -18.12 -22.34
C LEU A 20 9.79 -19.36 -21.75
N SER A 21 8.49 -19.55 -22.00
CA SER A 21 7.74 -20.65 -21.40
C SER A 21 8.13 -22.00 -22.02
N LYS A 22 8.73 -22.90 -21.22
CA LYS A 22 9.16 -24.25 -21.60
C LYS A 22 8.02 -25.27 -21.88
N GLY A 23 6.75 -24.88 -21.75
CA GLY A 23 5.60 -25.78 -21.87
C GLY A 23 5.10 -26.06 -23.30
N ARG A 24 5.54 -25.26 -24.29
CA ARG A 24 5.32 -25.50 -25.72
C ARG A 24 6.38 -24.78 -26.54
N GLU A 25 6.75 -25.33 -27.70
CA GLU A 25 7.58 -24.63 -28.66
C GLU A 25 6.91 -23.31 -29.06
N ARG A 26 7.70 -22.24 -29.09
CA ARG A 26 7.24 -20.91 -29.50
C ARG A 26 7.50 -20.70 -30.97
N ALA A 27 6.64 -19.93 -31.62
CA ALA A 27 6.73 -19.72 -33.06
C ALA A 27 6.92 -18.25 -33.43
N LEU A 28 7.97 -17.97 -34.21
CA LEU A 28 8.26 -16.65 -34.78
C LEU A 28 7.91 -16.66 -36.27
N LEU A 29 6.97 -15.82 -36.69
CA LEU A 29 6.77 -15.51 -38.11
C LEU A 29 7.66 -14.34 -38.51
N ILE A 30 8.50 -14.53 -39.53
CA ILE A 30 9.30 -13.46 -40.13
C ILE A 30 8.92 -13.22 -41.59
N SER A 31 8.65 -11.96 -41.88
CA SER A 31 8.45 -11.41 -43.21
C SER A 31 9.30 -10.15 -43.34
N ALA A 32 10.43 -10.26 -44.04
CA ALA A 32 11.26 -9.12 -44.40
C ALA A 32 11.22 -8.94 -45.92
N GLY A 33 10.92 -7.72 -46.36
CA GLY A 33 10.76 -7.41 -47.78
C GLY A 33 12.10 -7.33 -48.53
N SER A 34 13.06 -6.58 -47.99
CA SER A 34 14.33 -6.31 -48.68
C SER A 34 15.41 -7.37 -48.38
N PRO A 35 16.35 -7.64 -49.31
CA PRO A 35 17.52 -8.46 -49.04
C PRO A 35 18.35 -7.97 -47.85
N ASP A 36 18.48 -6.64 -47.70
CA ASP A 36 19.24 -6.01 -46.61
C ASP A 36 18.62 -6.31 -45.24
N ASP A 37 17.30 -6.22 -45.11
CA ASP A 37 16.61 -6.52 -43.84
C ASP A 37 16.68 -8.00 -43.49
N LYS A 38 16.61 -8.87 -44.50
CA LYS A 38 16.79 -10.31 -44.31
C LYS A 38 18.20 -10.64 -43.83
N GLN A 39 19.22 -10.01 -44.41
CA GLN A 39 20.61 -10.17 -43.99
C GLN A 39 20.84 -9.60 -42.58
N PHE A 40 20.24 -8.45 -42.27
CA PHE A 40 20.34 -7.78 -40.97
C PHE A 40 19.77 -8.62 -39.82
N LEU A 41 18.66 -9.32 -40.05
CA LEU A 41 17.99 -10.15 -39.04
C LEU A 41 18.49 -11.60 -39.01
N LEU A 42 19.41 -11.98 -39.90
CA LEU A 42 19.84 -13.37 -40.09
C LEU A 42 20.40 -13.99 -38.81
N GLU A 43 21.30 -13.28 -38.13
CA GLU A 43 21.91 -13.75 -36.88
C GLU A 43 20.89 -13.86 -35.75
N SER A 44 20.01 -12.87 -35.61
CA SER A 44 18.90 -12.89 -34.65
C SER A 44 18.00 -14.10 -34.85
N CYS A 45 17.63 -14.42 -36.10
CA CYS A 45 16.83 -15.60 -36.40
C CYS A 45 17.59 -16.89 -36.14
N ARG A 46 18.89 -16.98 -36.44
CA ARG A 46 19.69 -18.15 -36.09
C ARG A 46 19.67 -18.41 -34.58
N ASN A 47 19.95 -17.38 -33.79
CA ASN A 47 19.97 -17.51 -32.34
C ASN A 47 18.61 -17.94 -31.78
N MET A 48 17.51 -17.45 -32.36
CA MET A 48 16.15 -17.88 -31.99
C MET A 48 15.89 -19.35 -32.35
N ALA A 49 16.36 -19.82 -33.50
CA ALA A 49 16.23 -21.23 -33.88
C ALA A 49 17.04 -22.14 -32.94
N ASP A 50 18.24 -21.71 -32.55
CA ASP A 50 19.16 -22.46 -31.68
C ASP A 50 18.59 -22.68 -30.26
N ILE A 51 17.80 -21.72 -29.75
CA ILE A 51 17.08 -21.85 -28.47
C ILE A 51 15.74 -22.61 -28.60
N GLY A 52 15.43 -23.17 -29.77
CA GLY A 52 14.25 -24.00 -30.01
C GLY A 52 12.96 -23.25 -30.37
N VAL A 53 13.05 -21.99 -30.82
CA VAL A 53 11.90 -21.28 -31.40
C VAL A 53 11.68 -21.77 -32.83
N ASN A 54 10.46 -22.20 -33.15
CA ASN A 54 10.08 -22.59 -34.49
C ASN A 54 9.91 -21.35 -35.37
N ILE A 55 10.72 -21.23 -36.41
CA ILE A 55 10.70 -20.05 -37.29
C ILE A 55 9.83 -20.36 -38.50
N PHE A 56 8.82 -19.53 -38.73
CA PHE A 56 8.01 -19.51 -39.94
C PHE A 56 8.45 -18.35 -40.83
N ALA A 57 8.80 -18.62 -42.07
CA ALA A 57 9.34 -17.61 -42.97
C ALA A 57 8.54 -17.52 -44.28
N THR A 58 8.33 -16.30 -44.78
CA THR A 58 7.76 -16.10 -46.12
C THR A 58 8.67 -16.71 -47.19
N PRO A 59 8.17 -17.11 -48.38
CA PRO A 59 8.96 -17.89 -49.34
C PRO A 59 10.32 -17.27 -49.72
N GLY A 60 10.39 -15.95 -49.83
CA GLY A 60 11.63 -15.24 -50.13
C GLY A 60 12.60 -15.16 -48.96
N THR A 61 12.13 -15.30 -47.72
CA THR A 61 12.94 -15.36 -46.49
C THR A 61 13.37 -16.81 -46.22
N GLN A 62 12.47 -17.77 -46.45
CA GLN A 62 12.72 -19.21 -46.34
C GLN A 62 13.90 -19.66 -47.20
N ARG A 63 13.95 -19.25 -48.48
CA ARG A 63 15.08 -19.59 -49.37
C ARG A 63 16.43 -19.10 -48.84
N LEU A 64 16.47 -17.93 -48.20
CA LEU A 64 17.69 -17.41 -47.59
C LEU A 64 18.08 -18.24 -46.38
N PHE A 65 17.12 -18.58 -45.51
CA PHE A 65 17.37 -19.40 -44.33
C PHE A 65 17.85 -20.79 -44.70
N GLU A 66 17.28 -21.43 -45.72
CA GLU A 66 17.75 -22.71 -46.27
C GLU A 66 19.19 -22.61 -46.78
N ALA A 67 19.53 -21.55 -47.53
CA ALA A 67 20.89 -21.33 -48.02
C ALA A 67 21.91 -21.10 -46.89
N GLN A 68 21.45 -20.61 -45.72
CA GLN A 68 22.27 -20.30 -44.55
C GLN A 68 22.17 -21.35 -43.44
N ASN A 69 21.56 -22.50 -43.73
CA ASN A 69 21.33 -23.63 -42.82
C ASN A 69 20.59 -23.25 -41.52
N ILE A 70 19.66 -22.28 -41.58
CA ILE A 70 18.77 -21.94 -40.46
C ILE A 70 17.49 -22.77 -40.58
N LYS A 71 17.11 -23.47 -39.50
CA LYS A 71 15.90 -24.29 -39.47
C LYS A 71 14.66 -23.40 -39.46
N SER A 72 13.86 -23.45 -40.52
CA SER A 72 12.58 -22.74 -40.62
C SER A 72 11.54 -23.49 -41.46
N SER A 73 10.28 -23.25 -41.16
CA SER A 73 9.10 -23.76 -41.86
C SER A 73 8.56 -22.70 -42.83
N PRO A 74 8.06 -23.08 -44.02
CA PRO A 74 7.46 -22.13 -44.94
C PRO A 74 6.12 -21.59 -44.40
N ALA A 75 5.89 -20.29 -44.57
CA ALA A 75 4.59 -19.65 -44.36
C ALA A 75 4.19 -18.88 -45.63
N HIS A 76 3.25 -19.43 -46.38
CA HIS A 76 2.85 -18.86 -47.67
C HIS A 76 2.04 -17.57 -47.49
N LYS A 77 2.25 -16.63 -48.42
CA LYS A 77 1.54 -15.35 -48.52
C LYS A 77 0.01 -15.58 -48.57
N ILE A 78 -0.78 -14.72 -47.93
CA ILE A 78 -2.23 -14.89 -47.79
C ILE A 78 -2.91 -14.87 -49.17
N SER A 79 -2.43 -14.00 -50.06
CA SER A 79 -2.84 -13.90 -51.46
C SER A 79 -2.58 -15.15 -52.31
N SER A 80 -1.66 -16.04 -51.91
CA SER A 80 -1.20 -17.17 -52.75
C SER A 80 -2.11 -18.40 -52.74
N GLY A 81 -3.08 -18.48 -51.82
CA GLY A 81 -3.99 -19.63 -51.68
C GLY A 81 -3.33 -20.97 -51.30
N THR A 82 -2.02 -21.00 -51.12
CA THR A 82 -1.22 -22.22 -50.86
C THR A 82 -1.09 -22.46 -49.34
N GLN A 83 -1.19 -23.71 -48.89
CA GLN A 83 -1.04 -24.09 -47.49
C GLN A 83 0.37 -24.60 -47.17
N PRO A 84 0.90 -24.40 -45.93
CA PRO A 84 0.31 -23.60 -44.85
C PRO A 84 0.43 -22.09 -45.14
N ASN A 85 -0.67 -21.35 -45.02
CA ASN A 85 -0.68 -19.90 -45.21
C ASN A 85 -0.62 -19.14 -43.87
N ILE A 86 -0.09 -17.91 -43.90
CA ILE A 86 0.09 -17.07 -42.72
C ILE A 86 -1.22 -16.83 -41.96
N LYS A 87 -2.34 -16.66 -42.67
CA LYS A 87 -3.64 -16.41 -42.04
C LYS A 87 -4.06 -17.60 -41.17
N ASN A 88 -4.00 -18.81 -41.69
CA ASN A 88 -4.35 -20.02 -40.97
C ASN A 88 -3.42 -20.25 -39.78
N LEU A 89 -2.10 -20.05 -39.97
CA LEU A 89 -1.13 -20.17 -38.88
C LEU A 89 -1.45 -19.20 -37.73
N ILE A 90 -1.84 -17.96 -38.03
CA ILE A 90 -2.25 -16.98 -37.01
C ILE A 90 -3.61 -17.36 -36.39
N GLU A 91 -4.61 -17.71 -37.19
CA GLU A 91 -5.96 -18.04 -36.72
C GLU A 91 -6.00 -19.31 -35.86
N ASN A 92 -5.14 -20.28 -36.15
CA ASN A 92 -4.99 -21.53 -35.39
C ASN A 92 -4.16 -21.34 -34.10
N GLY A 93 -3.57 -20.16 -33.87
CA GLY A 93 -2.70 -19.90 -32.73
C GLY A 93 -1.32 -20.56 -32.83
N GLU A 94 -0.87 -20.87 -34.05
CA GLU A 94 0.44 -21.49 -34.32
C GLU A 94 1.57 -20.45 -34.38
N ILE A 95 1.26 -19.15 -34.37
CA ILE A 95 2.23 -18.04 -34.34
C ILE A 95 2.15 -17.31 -33.02
N ASP A 96 3.29 -17.13 -32.36
CA ASP A 96 3.38 -16.41 -31.07
C ASP A 96 3.90 -14.99 -31.20
N PHE A 97 4.65 -14.72 -32.27
CA PHE A 97 5.33 -13.46 -32.50
C PHE A 97 5.49 -13.19 -34.00
N VAL A 98 5.31 -11.94 -34.42
CA VAL A 98 5.43 -11.55 -35.83
C VAL A 98 6.46 -10.44 -35.98
N ILE A 99 7.44 -10.66 -36.86
CA ILE A 99 8.33 -9.63 -37.39
C ILE A 99 7.93 -9.40 -38.84
N ASN A 100 7.36 -8.24 -39.14
CA ASN A 100 6.92 -7.87 -40.48
C ASN A 100 7.51 -6.52 -40.88
N ILE A 101 8.72 -6.55 -41.44
CA ILE A 101 9.48 -5.34 -41.80
C ILE A 101 8.95 -4.76 -43.11
N LEU A 102 8.68 -3.45 -43.10
CA LEU A 102 8.24 -2.72 -44.28
C LEU A 102 9.41 -2.51 -45.25
N THR A 103 9.20 -2.91 -46.49
CA THR A 103 9.88 -2.40 -47.67
C THR A 103 9.26 -1.05 -48.02
N GLY A 104 10.08 -0.04 -48.32
CA GLY A 104 9.64 1.36 -48.50
C GLY A 104 8.53 1.57 -49.54
N GLU A 105 8.00 2.80 -49.61
CA GLU A 105 6.76 3.21 -50.31
C GLU A 105 6.64 2.92 -51.82
N GLN A 106 7.54 2.16 -52.44
CA GLN A 106 7.56 1.93 -53.90
C GLN A 106 6.90 0.63 -54.38
N ASP A 107 6.52 -0.32 -53.51
CA ASP A 107 5.86 -1.57 -53.93
C ASP A 107 4.37 -1.63 -53.55
N TYR A 108 3.51 -1.24 -54.48
CA TYR A 108 2.04 -1.28 -54.35
C TYR A 108 1.48 -2.71 -54.13
N ASP A 109 2.21 -3.75 -54.57
CA ASP A 109 1.81 -5.16 -54.47
C ASP A 109 2.04 -5.78 -53.07
N GLU A 110 2.85 -5.14 -52.22
CA GLU A 110 3.07 -5.57 -50.82
C GLU A 110 2.11 -4.91 -49.83
N GLY A 111 1.34 -3.92 -50.28
CA GLY A 111 0.38 -3.18 -49.46
C GLY A 111 -0.82 -4.02 -48.96
N SER A 112 -1.17 -5.12 -49.64
CA SER A 112 -2.34 -5.94 -49.27
C SER A 112 -1.99 -7.00 -48.21
N ASP A 113 -1.01 -7.87 -48.49
CA ASP A 113 -0.66 -8.98 -47.60
C ASP A 113 0.07 -8.50 -46.34
N ALA A 114 1.04 -7.58 -46.45
CA ALA A 114 1.74 -7.08 -45.26
C ALA A 114 0.77 -6.38 -44.31
N LYS A 115 -0.21 -5.63 -44.85
CA LYS A 115 -1.28 -5.01 -44.06
C LYS A 115 -2.20 -6.05 -43.42
N GLN A 116 -2.54 -7.12 -44.14
CA GLN A 116 -3.34 -8.22 -43.60
C GLN A 116 -2.62 -8.97 -42.49
N ILE A 117 -1.33 -9.26 -42.62
CA ILE A 117 -0.52 -9.90 -41.56
C ILE A 117 -0.54 -9.04 -40.30
N ARG A 118 -0.31 -7.73 -40.43
CA ARG A 118 -0.37 -6.81 -39.27
C ARG A 118 -1.74 -6.77 -38.65
N SER A 119 -2.79 -6.68 -39.47
CA SER A 119 -4.19 -6.68 -39.02
C SER A 119 -4.54 -7.96 -38.27
N LEU A 120 -4.14 -9.13 -38.78
CA LEU A 120 -4.35 -10.42 -38.15
C LEU A 120 -3.57 -10.54 -36.84
N ALA A 121 -2.31 -10.12 -36.81
CA ALA A 121 -1.51 -10.12 -35.58
C ALA A 121 -2.18 -9.26 -34.49
N ILE A 122 -2.59 -8.03 -34.83
CA ILE A 122 -3.30 -7.14 -33.90
C ILE A 122 -4.63 -7.76 -33.44
N LYS A 123 -5.44 -8.28 -34.38
CA LYS A 123 -6.75 -8.89 -34.08
C LYS A 123 -6.64 -10.08 -33.13
N HIS A 124 -5.56 -10.85 -33.23
CA HIS A 124 -5.33 -12.05 -32.42
C HIS A 124 -4.41 -11.79 -31.20
N GLY A 125 -4.06 -10.53 -30.92
CA GLY A 125 -3.19 -10.18 -29.78
C GLY A 125 -1.78 -10.75 -29.89
N ILE A 126 -1.28 -10.95 -31.11
CA ILE A 126 0.07 -11.42 -31.39
C ILE A 126 0.99 -10.20 -31.46
N PRO A 127 2.06 -10.13 -30.63
CA PRO A 127 3.01 -9.04 -30.68
C PRO A 127 3.65 -8.94 -32.07
N LEU A 128 3.77 -7.71 -32.55
CA LEU A 128 4.15 -7.37 -33.91
C LEU A 128 5.26 -6.32 -33.88
N ILE A 129 6.38 -6.61 -34.53
CA ILE A 129 7.44 -5.65 -34.79
C ILE A 129 7.53 -5.36 -36.29
N THR A 130 7.55 -4.08 -36.64
CA THR A 130 7.65 -3.62 -38.04
C THR A 130 8.96 -2.92 -38.36
N ASP A 131 9.81 -2.72 -37.36
CA ASP A 131 11.13 -2.10 -37.48
C ASP A 131 12.25 -3.12 -37.25
N ARG A 132 13.26 -3.10 -38.10
CA ARG A 132 14.34 -4.10 -38.09
C ARG A 132 15.27 -3.96 -36.89
N GLU A 133 15.53 -2.73 -36.44
CA GLU A 133 16.42 -2.46 -35.31
C GLU A 133 15.72 -2.89 -34.02
N VAL A 134 14.45 -2.48 -33.85
CA VAL A 134 13.63 -2.92 -32.73
C VAL A 134 13.53 -4.46 -32.69
N ALA A 135 13.39 -5.11 -33.85
CA ALA A 135 13.33 -6.57 -33.93
C ALA A 135 14.62 -7.25 -33.44
N ARG A 136 15.78 -6.75 -33.88
CA ARG A 136 17.09 -7.27 -33.45
C ARG A 136 17.31 -7.08 -31.95
N GLU A 137 17.10 -5.87 -31.43
CA GLU A 137 17.30 -5.58 -30.00
C GLU A 137 16.33 -6.37 -29.12
N THR A 138 15.08 -6.54 -29.57
CA THR A 138 14.08 -7.37 -28.86
C THR A 138 14.54 -8.83 -28.78
N ILE A 139 14.99 -9.40 -29.91
CA ILE A 139 15.50 -10.78 -29.94
C ILE A 139 16.73 -10.93 -29.06
N ALA A 140 17.71 -10.02 -29.17
CA ALA A 140 18.93 -10.05 -28.36
C ALA A 140 18.63 -10.00 -26.85
N THR A 141 17.67 -9.16 -26.46
CA THR A 141 17.20 -9.07 -25.07
C THR A 141 16.54 -10.36 -24.61
N VAL A 142 15.69 -10.98 -25.44
CA VAL A 142 15.06 -12.26 -25.14
C VAL A 142 16.11 -13.35 -24.93
N ILE A 143 17.10 -13.46 -25.82
CA ILE A 143 18.18 -14.45 -25.71
C ILE A 143 19.00 -14.22 -24.44
N THR A 144 19.43 -12.98 -24.20
CA THR A 144 20.18 -12.63 -22.98
C THR A 144 19.41 -13.03 -21.72
N ASN A 145 18.10 -12.79 -21.69
CA ASN A 145 17.24 -13.16 -20.57
C ASN A 145 17.06 -14.69 -20.40
N ILE A 146 17.11 -15.46 -21.49
CA ILE A 146 17.15 -16.94 -21.42
C ILE A 146 18.45 -17.39 -20.78
N GLU A 147 19.58 -16.90 -21.30
CA GLU A 147 20.92 -17.30 -20.88
C GLU A 147 21.18 -16.95 -19.42
N GLN A 148 20.70 -15.77 -18.98
CA GLN A 148 20.79 -15.32 -17.59
C GLN A 148 19.79 -16.03 -16.66
N GLY A 149 18.82 -16.77 -17.20
CA GLY A 149 17.75 -17.36 -16.40
C GLY A 149 16.85 -16.31 -15.73
N THR A 150 16.73 -15.10 -16.29
CA THR A 150 16.03 -13.94 -15.72
C THR A 150 14.59 -14.24 -15.31
N TYR A 151 13.96 -15.24 -15.95
CA TYR A 151 12.58 -15.65 -15.67
C TYR A 151 12.46 -17.12 -15.24
N ASP A 152 13.58 -17.79 -14.94
CA ASP A 152 13.62 -19.15 -14.41
C ASP A 152 13.40 -19.14 -12.89
N TRP A 153 12.24 -18.64 -12.49
CA TRP A 153 11.82 -18.68 -11.09
C TRP A 153 11.54 -20.14 -10.70
N LYS A 154 12.10 -20.61 -9.58
CA LYS A 154 11.72 -21.92 -9.01
C LYS A 154 10.23 -21.89 -8.65
N ARG A 155 9.38 -22.39 -9.56
CA ARG A 155 7.91 -22.46 -9.37
C ARG A 155 7.48 -23.40 -8.25
N ARG A 156 8.37 -24.30 -7.83
CA ARG A 156 8.21 -25.21 -6.69
C ARG A 156 9.45 -25.12 -5.82
N SER A 157 9.26 -24.72 -4.57
CA SER A 157 10.18 -25.03 -3.47
C SER A 157 9.75 -26.36 -2.85
N ALA A 158 10.68 -27.27 -2.56
CA ALA A 158 10.40 -28.47 -1.78
C ALA A 158 10.09 -28.14 -0.31
N GLN A 159 10.42 -26.93 0.14
CA GLN A 159 10.15 -26.40 1.46
C GLN A 159 9.09 -25.30 1.33
N ARG A 160 7.81 -25.66 1.57
CA ARG A 160 6.60 -24.81 1.67
C ARG A 160 6.35 -23.86 0.46
N PRO A 161 5.10 -23.59 0.05
CA PRO A 161 4.84 -22.44 -0.82
C PRO A 161 5.38 -21.16 -0.16
N TRP A 162 5.77 -20.18 -0.97
CA TRP A 162 6.20 -18.88 -0.46
C TRP A 162 5.06 -18.29 0.37
N ASP A 163 5.29 -18.24 1.69
CA ASP A 163 4.32 -17.78 2.68
C ASP A 163 4.72 -16.36 3.08
N LEU A 164 4.09 -15.40 2.40
CA LEU A 164 4.40 -13.98 2.56
C LEU A 164 4.09 -13.49 3.99
N GLU A 165 3.01 -14.01 4.57
CA GLU A 165 2.63 -13.71 5.95
C GLU A 165 3.70 -14.22 6.92
N ALA A 166 4.09 -15.49 6.80
CA ALA A 166 5.14 -16.05 7.66
C ALA A 166 6.44 -15.25 7.52
N LYS A 167 6.83 -14.89 6.27
CA LYS A 167 8.04 -14.11 6.05
C LYS A 167 7.97 -12.70 6.64
N PHE A 168 6.80 -12.06 6.58
CA PHE A 168 6.59 -10.76 7.18
C PHE A 168 6.63 -10.83 8.71
N ARG A 169 6.02 -11.85 9.31
CA ARG A 169 6.05 -12.07 10.76
C ARG A 169 7.47 -12.34 11.27
N GLU A 170 8.30 -13.06 10.51
CA GLU A 170 9.74 -13.19 10.80
C GLU A 170 10.44 -11.82 10.83
N LEU A 171 10.22 -10.97 9.82
CA LEU A 171 10.80 -9.61 9.78
C LEU A 171 10.37 -8.77 10.98
N VAL A 172 9.11 -8.88 11.39
CA VAL A 172 8.59 -8.19 12.58
C VAL A 172 9.29 -8.68 13.85
N GLU A 173 9.45 -9.99 14.01
CA GLU A 173 10.14 -10.58 15.16
C GLU A 173 11.62 -10.16 15.22
N GLU A 174 12.32 -10.20 14.08
CA GLU A 174 13.71 -9.73 13.93
C GLU A 174 13.88 -8.24 14.33
N ARG A 175 12.81 -7.45 14.23
CA ARG A 175 12.78 -6.01 14.56
C ARG A 175 12.19 -5.70 15.93
N GLY A 176 12.07 -6.72 16.78
CA GLY A 176 11.65 -6.58 18.16
C GLY A 176 10.16 -6.78 18.40
N GLY A 177 9.36 -7.09 17.38
CA GLY A 177 7.91 -7.32 17.51
C GLY A 177 7.05 -6.12 17.12
N TRP A 178 5.73 -6.31 17.12
CA TRP A 178 4.79 -5.26 16.70
C TRP A 178 4.80 -4.04 17.62
N ALA A 179 4.40 -2.90 17.05
CA ALA A 179 4.13 -1.65 17.74
C ALA A 179 2.76 -1.12 17.32
N ASN A 180 1.76 -1.20 18.22
CA ASN A 180 0.45 -0.62 17.96
C ASN A 180 0.41 0.85 18.43
N HIS A 181 0.36 1.78 17.49
CA HIS A 181 0.35 3.22 17.78
C HIS A 181 -1.04 3.82 17.94
N HIS A 182 -2.12 3.05 17.90
CA HIS A 182 -3.44 3.62 18.18
C HIS A 182 -4.47 2.57 18.61
N GLY A 183 -5.32 2.92 19.57
CA GLY A 183 -6.36 2.04 20.08
C GLY A 183 -7.43 2.77 20.90
N HIS A 184 -8.61 2.16 21.07
CA HIS A 184 -9.66 2.56 22.05
C HIS A 184 -10.10 1.37 22.90
N PHE A 185 -9.25 0.95 23.82
CA PHE A 185 -9.44 -0.28 24.59
C PHE A 185 -10.53 -0.16 25.67
N ASP A 186 -10.85 1.05 26.12
CA ASP A 186 -11.98 1.34 27.00
C ASP A 186 -13.35 1.12 26.33
N LYS A 187 -13.37 0.99 25.00
CA LYS A 187 -14.57 0.72 24.18
C LYS A 187 -14.57 -0.68 23.57
N ALA A 188 -13.44 -1.39 23.67
CA ALA A 188 -13.29 -2.68 23.03
C ALA A 188 -14.35 -3.68 23.53
N TYR A 189 -14.81 -4.56 22.63
CA TYR A 189 -15.75 -5.65 22.91
C TYR A 189 -17.11 -5.22 23.48
N LEU A 190 -17.53 -3.97 23.22
CA LEU A 190 -18.89 -3.52 23.55
C LEU A 190 -19.95 -4.04 22.59
N ILE A 191 -19.56 -4.53 21.41
CA ILE A 191 -20.51 -5.04 20.42
C ILE A 191 -21.18 -6.33 20.92
N SER A 192 -22.49 -6.43 20.71
CA SER A 192 -23.31 -7.60 21.02
C SER A 192 -24.34 -7.82 19.90
N PRO A 193 -24.95 -9.02 19.80
CA PRO A 193 -26.03 -9.26 18.84
C PRO A 193 -27.18 -8.24 18.95
N GLU A 194 -27.47 -7.75 20.15
CA GLU A 194 -28.54 -6.80 20.42
C GLU A 194 -28.22 -5.39 19.95
N ASN A 195 -26.95 -4.98 19.99
CA ASN A 195 -26.53 -3.61 19.66
C ASN A 195 -25.80 -3.50 18.31
N LEU A 196 -25.57 -4.61 17.59
CA LEU A 196 -24.90 -4.62 16.28
C LEU A 196 -25.53 -3.64 15.27
N ALA A 197 -26.86 -3.49 15.30
CA ALA A 197 -27.58 -2.56 14.42
C ALA A 197 -27.18 -1.08 14.64
N LEU A 198 -26.67 -0.73 15.82
CA LEU A 198 -26.15 0.61 16.10
C LEU A 198 -24.84 0.91 15.33
N GLY A 199 -24.12 -0.12 14.90
CA GLY A 199 -22.89 0.03 14.11
C GLY A 199 -23.09 0.65 12.73
N TYR A 200 -24.33 0.66 12.20
CA TYR A 200 -24.67 1.29 10.92
C TYR A 200 -24.79 2.82 10.96
N ALA A 201 -24.80 3.42 12.15
CA ALA A 201 -24.86 4.88 12.29
C ALA A 201 -23.57 5.53 11.76
N ASP A 202 -23.63 6.83 11.43
CA ASP A 202 -22.40 7.59 11.16
C ASP A 202 -21.62 7.90 12.44
N MET A 203 -20.40 8.42 12.28
CA MET A 203 -19.47 8.67 13.39
C MET A 203 -20.05 9.65 14.42
N GLU A 204 -20.66 10.74 13.97
CA GLU A 204 -21.25 11.75 14.85
C GLU A 204 -22.46 11.22 15.62
N LYS A 205 -23.24 10.31 15.02
CA LYS A 205 -24.33 9.66 15.74
C LYS A 205 -23.82 8.65 16.77
N LYS A 206 -22.76 7.90 16.45
CA LYS A 206 -22.14 6.95 17.39
C LYS A 206 -21.61 7.63 18.64
N TRP A 207 -21.05 8.82 18.47
CA TRP A 207 -20.64 9.69 19.57
C TRP A 207 -21.76 9.95 20.60
N GLU A 208 -22.98 10.24 20.14
CA GLU A 208 -24.14 10.40 21.03
C GLU A 208 -24.55 9.08 21.71
N LEU A 209 -24.53 7.97 20.96
CA LEU A 209 -24.88 6.65 21.48
C LEU A 209 -23.95 6.21 22.61
N TYR A 210 -22.65 6.52 22.51
CA TYR A 210 -21.69 6.21 23.55
C TYR A 210 -21.98 6.90 24.88
N ARG A 211 -22.61 8.08 24.88
CA ARG A 211 -23.01 8.75 26.12
C ARG A 211 -23.92 7.85 26.96
N HIS A 212 -24.89 7.18 26.33
CA HIS A 212 -25.81 6.26 27.01
C HIS A 212 -25.15 4.94 27.42
N LEU A 213 -24.22 4.41 26.61
CA LEU A 213 -23.50 3.18 26.96
C LEU A 213 -22.60 3.39 28.19
N LYS A 214 -21.91 4.53 28.22
CA LYS A 214 -20.98 4.93 29.28
C LYS A 214 -21.61 5.07 30.66
N GLU A 215 -22.88 5.46 30.73
CA GLU A 215 -23.62 5.57 32.00
C GLU A 215 -23.62 4.24 32.78
N ASN A 216 -23.50 3.11 32.08
CA ASN A 216 -23.51 1.77 32.67
C ASN A 216 -22.12 1.19 32.94
N TYR A 217 -21.04 1.92 32.66
CA TYR A 217 -19.69 1.39 32.86
C TYR A 217 -19.37 1.19 34.34
N THR A 218 -18.86 0.02 34.68
CA THR A 218 -18.22 -0.26 35.96
C THR A 218 -16.71 -0.23 35.80
N HIS A 219 -15.98 -0.09 36.91
CA HIS A 219 -14.52 -0.12 36.89
C HIS A 219 -14.02 -1.50 36.45
N GLU A 220 -14.65 -2.55 36.96
CA GLU A 220 -14.30 -3.95 36.68
C GLU A 220 -14.50 -4.30 35.20
N ASP A 221 -15.59 -3.82 34.59
CA ASP A 221 -15.86 -3.98 33.15
C ASP A 221 -14.79 -3.30 32.29
N LEU A 222 -14.39 -2.08 32.66
CA LEU A 222 -13.31 -1.37 31.97
C LEU A 222 -11.97 -2.09 32.09
N VAL A 223 -11.62 -2.57 33.29
CA VAL A 223 -10.39 -3.34 33.51
C VAL A 223 -10.38 -4.63 32.68
N GLU A 224 -11.50 -5.35 32.61
CA GLU A 224 -11.62 -6.57 31.79
C GLU A 224 -11.42 -6.26 30.31
N ARG A 225 -12.17 -5.30 29.75
CA ARG A 225 -12.13 -4.98 28.31
C ARG A 225 -10.78 -4.44 27.88
N ILE A 226 -10.17 -3.56 28.69
CA ILE A 226 -8.83 -3.03 28.42
C ILE A 226 -7.79 -4.15 28.50
N SER A 227 -7.86 -5.01 29.51
CA SER A 227 -6.94 -6.15 29.65
C SER A 227 -7.05 -7.10 28.46
N ARG A 228 -8.28 -7.45 28.06
CA ARG A 228 -8.53 -8.36 26.94
C ARG A 228 -7.96 -7.81 25.62
N ALA A 229 -8.17 -6.53 25.34
CA ALA A 229 -7.64 -5.90 24.13
C ALA A 229 -6.10 -5.86 24.14
N LEU A 230 -5.50 -5.51 25.29
CA LEU A 230 -4.06 -5.52 25.46
C LEU A 230 -3.46 -6.93 25.32
N GLU A 231 -4.12 -7.95 25.86
CA GLU A 231 -3.71 -9.35 25.72
C GLU A 231 -3.73 -9.82 24.27
N VAL A 232 -4.73 -9.43 23.48
CA VAL A 232 -4.79 -9.75 22.04
C VAL A 232 -3.58 -9.19 21.31
N VAL A 233 -3.21 -7.93 21.56
CA VAL A 233 -2.04 -7.31 20.93
C VAL A 233 -0.73 -7.94 21.45
N LEU A 234 -0.66 -8.23 22.75
CA LEU A 234 0.51 -8.88 23.37
C LEU A 234 0.76 -10.30 22.82
N GLN A 235 -0.29 -11.11 22.65
CA GLN A 235 -0.19 -12.49 22.14
C GLN A 235 0.35 -12.57 20.72
N GLN A 236 0.27 -11.48 19.94
CA GLN A 236 0.85 -11.37 18.61
C GLN A 236 2.36 -11.07 18.62
N GLY A 237 2.96 -10.88 19.81
CA GLY A 237 4.37 -10.54 19.97
C GLY A 237 4.66 -9.03 20.04
N SER A 238 3.64 -8.20 20.24
CA SER A 238 3.81 -6.76 20.39
C SER A 238 4.64 -6.39 21.62
N LYS A 239 5.53 -5.40 21.49
CA LYS A 239 6.32 -4.83 22.61
C LYS A 239 5.88 -3.45 23.02
N TYR A 240 5.09 -2.80 22.18
CA TYR A 240 4.58 -1.47 22.42
C TYR A 240 3.13 -1.37 21.96
N CYS A 241 2.30 -0.79 22.82
CA CYS A 241 0.93 -0.47 22.49
C CYS A 241 0.54 0.84 23.16
N ARG A 242 -0.28 1.65 22.50
CA ARG A 242 -0.96 2.76 23.16
C ARG A 242 -2.45 2.77 22.83
N THR A 243 -3.22 3.34 23.74
CA THR A 243 -4.67 3.50 23.60
C THR A 243 -5.08 4.88 24.10
N MET A 244 -6.09 5.46 23.46
CA MET A 244 -6.81 6.60 24.00
C MET A 244 -7.99 6.09 24.81
N ILE A 245 -8.24 6.73 25.95
CA ILE A 245 -9.26 6.37 26.93
C ILE A 245 -10.16 7.57 27.13
N ASP A 246 -11.47 7.36 27.09
CA ASP A 246 -12.41 8.44 27.32
C ASP A 246 -12.30 8.96 28.76
N ALA A 247 -12.28 10.29 28.88
CA ALA A 247 -12.43 10.98 30.16
C ALA A 247 -13.33 12.19 29.95
N ASP A 248 -14.57 12.10 30.43
CA ASP A 248 -15.60 13.10 30.19
C ASP A 248 -16.62 13.20 31.33
N SER A 249 -17.47 14.23 31.27
CA SER A 249 -18.39 14.56 32.36
C SER A 249 -19.37 13.44 32.77
N ILE A 250 -19.49 12.38 31.97
CA ILE A 250 -20.35 11.23 32.23
C ILE A 250 -19.62 10.20 33.08
N ILE A 251 -18.41 9.80 32.70
CA ILE A 251 -17.67 8.71 33.36
C ILE A 251 -16.59 9.20 34.33
N GLY A 252 -16.35 10.51 34.41
CA GLY A 252 -15.30 11.04 35.27
C GLY A 252 -13.92 10.57 34.82
N LEU A 253 -13.10 10.16 35.78
CA LEU A 253 -11.78 9.58 35.54
C LEU A 253 -11.79 8.04 35.58
N LYS A 254 -12.97 7.41 35.62
CA LYS A 254 -13.12 5.96 35.80
C LYS A 254 -12.34 5.15 34.76
N GLY A 255 -12.45 5.53 33.47
CA GLY A 255 -11.71 4.91 32.38
C GLY A 255 -10.20 4.98 32.59
N VAL A 256 -9.69 6.16 32.95
CA VAL A 256 -8.25 6.39 33.18
C VAL A 256 -7.74 5.56 34.35
N HIS A 257 -8.49 5.48 35.45
CA HIS A 257 -8.11 4.67 36.61
C HIS A 257 -8.07 3.16 36.29
N ALA A 258 -9.05 2.65 35.54
CA ALA A 258 -9.03 1.26 35.07
C ALA A 258 -7.84 1.00 34.14
N ALA A 259 -7.56 1.90 33.20
CA ALA A 259 -6.41 1.77 32.30
C ALA A 259 -5.07 1.77 33.06
N LEU A 260 -4.92 2.61 34.09
CA LEU A 260 -3.71 2.65 34.92
C LEU A 260 -3.52 1.35 35.73
N GLU A 261 -4.60 0.75 36.23
CA GLU A 261 -4.54 -0.56 36.88
C GLU A 261 -4.04 -1.64 35.93
N VAL A 262 -4.56 -1.68 34.70
CA VAL A 262 -4.09 -2.60 33.66
C VAL A 262 -2.63 -2.31 33.32
N LYS A 263 -2.25 -1.04 33.14
CA LYS A 263 -0.87 -0.66 32.85
C LYS A 263 0.11 -1.17 33.90
N GLU A 264 -0.23 -1.04 35.19
CA GLU A 264 0.60 -1.56 36.28
C GLU A 264 0.68 -3.10 36.26
N ALA A 265 -0.43 -3.78 35.98
CA ALA A 265 -0.48 -5.25 35.92
C ALA A 265 0.34 -5.84 34.75
N TYR A 266 0.58 -5.08 33.68
CA TYR A 266 1.28 -5.51 32.46
C TYR A 266 2.66 -4.87 32.25
N LYS A 267 3.13 -4.04 33.21
CA LYS A 267 4.37 -3.26 33.07
C LYS A 267 5.63 -4.08 32.72
N ASP A 268 5.68 -5.34 33.15
CA ASP A 268 6.82 -6.23 32.90
C ASP A 268 6.68 -7.03 31.59
N LYS A 269 5.57 -6.87 30.86
CA LYS A 269 5.23 -7.65 29.65
C LYS A 269 5.25 -6.81 28.37
N ILE A 270 4.76 -5.58 28.44
CA ILE A 270 4.60 -4.68 27.27
C ILE A 270 4.66 -3.22 27.71
N LYS A 271 5.26 -2.36 26.89
CA LYS A 271 5.17 -0.92 27.08
C LYS A 271 3.78 -0.44 26.67
N PHE A 272 2.96 -0.08 27.64
CA PHE A 272 1.58 0.36 27.43
C PHE A 272 1.41 1.84 27.79
N GLU A 273 1.04 2.68 26.81
CA GLU A 273 0.78 4.11 27.01
C GLU A 273 -0.70 4.45 26.93
N ILE A 274 -1.14 5.34 27.80
CA ILE A 274 -2.53 5.78 27.95
C ILE A 274 -2.62 7.25 27.53
N GLY A 275 -3.53 7.53 26.59
CA GLY A 275 -3.92 8.87 26.19
C GLY A 275 -5.34 9.21 26.61
N ILE A 276 -5.69 10.48 26.58
CA ILE A 276 -7.05 10.93 26.88
C ILE A 276 -7.82 11.24 25.60
N GLN A 277 -8.96 10.59 25.38
CA GLN A 277 -9.86 10.92 24.29
C GLN A 277 -10.89 11.97 24.73
N PRO A 278 -10.92 13.19 24.14
CA PRO A 278 -11.88 14.22 24.50
C PRO A 278 -13.17 14.12 23.65
N LEU A 279 -13.97 13.05 23.84
CA LEU A 279 -15.22 12.90 23.06
C LEU A 279 -16.23 14.02 23.31
N GLU A 280 -16.17 14.74 24.42
CA GLU A 280 -17.07 15.86 24.72
C GLU A 280 -16.49 17.22 24.32
N GLY A 281 -15.37 17.25 23.59
CA GLY A 281 -14.63 18.48 23.29
C GLY A 281 -13.87 19.03 24.49
N VAL A 282 -13.17 20.15 24.30
CA VAL A 282 -12.27 20.75 25.30
C VAL A 282 -12.44 22.25 25.45
N LEU A 283 -13.49 22.87 24.88
CA LEU A 283 -13.68 24.31 24.99
C LEU A 283 -14.67 24.72 26.09
N ASP A 284 -15.55 23.82 26.54
CA ASP A 284 -16.45 24.08 27.66
C ASP A 284 -15.72 23.97 29.01
N GLU A 285 -15.99 24.89 29.95
CA GLU A 285 -15.28 24.94 31.24
C GLU A 285 -15.33 23.62 32.03
N ARG A 286 -16.46 22.90 31.94
CA ARG A 286 -16.66 21.62 32.63
C ARG A 286 -15.75 20.53 32.03
N THR A 287 -15.67 20.46 30.70
CA THR A 287 -14.86 19.45 30.01
C THR A 287 -13.38 19.80 30.11
N GLN A 288 -13.00 21.09 30.07
CA GLN A 288 -11.63 21.56 30.26
C GLN A 288 -11.02 21.08 31.58
N LYS A 289 -11.70 21.37 32.70
CA LYS A 289 -11.17 21.02 34.03
C LYS A 289 -10.92 19.52 34.11
N GLN A 290 -11.87 18.73 33.63
CA GLN A 290 -11.77 17.28 33.66
C GLN A 290 -10.68 16.74 32.74
N TYR A 291 -10.60 17.26 31.51
CA TYR A 291 -9.57 16.90 30.54
C TYR A 291 -8.17 17.13 31.12
N VAL A 292 -7.96 18.27 31.78
CA VAL A 292 -6.67 18.59 32.43
C VAL A 292 -6.35 17.60 33.55
N GLU A 293 -7.31 17.28 34.42
CA GLU A 293 -7.10 16.28 35.48
C GLU A 293 -6.79 14.88 34.92
N ALA A 294 -7.50 14.47 33.86
CA ALA A 294 -7.23 13.22 33.17
C ALA A 294 -5.83 13.21 32.54
N CYS A 295 -5.45 14.29 31.87
CA CYS A 295 -4.14 14.44 31.23
C CYS A 295 -3.00 14.46 32.24
N LYS A 296 -3.20 14.88 33.50
CA LYS A 296 -2.18 14.75 34.55
C LYS A 296 -1.83 13.30 34.85
N LEU A 297 -2.81 12.39 34.73
CA LEU A 297 -2.67 10.97 35.02
C LEU A 297 -2.20 10.14 33.80
N ALA A 298 -2.55 10.55 32.59
CA ALA A 298 -2.21 9.86 31.34
C ALA A 298 -0.74 10.05 30.90
N ASP A 299 -0.26 9.29 29.93
CA ASP A 299 1.09 9.46 29.36
C ASP A 299 1.15 10.57 28.31
N PHE A 300 0.05 10.77 27.57
CA PHE A 300 -0.07 11.81 26.54
C PHE A 300 -1.46 12.46 26.51
N CYS A 301 -1.52 13.66 25.93
CA CYS A 301 -2.74 14.43 25.77
C CYS A 301 -3.39 14.12 24.41
N GLY A 302 -4.69 13.89 24.38
CA GLY A 302 -5.39 13.64 23.12
C GLY A 302 -6.20 14.80 22.58
N GLY A 303 -6.50 14.79 21.28
CA GLY A 303 -7.29 15.82 20.62
C GLY A 303 -8.34 15.24 19.67
N LEU A 304 -9.46 15.95 19.56
CA LEU A 304 -10.54 15.67 18.60
C LEU A 304 -11.16 17.00 18.15
N PRO A 305 -10.45 17.79 17.31
CA PRO A 305 -10.87 19.14 16.91
C PRO A 305 -12.27 19.18 16.28
N SER A 306 -12.68 18.10 15.62
CA SER A 306 -14.01 17.95 15.03
C SER A 306 -15.17 18.11 16.03
N ARG A 307 -14.94 17.91 17.33
CA ARG A 307 -15.96 18.11 18.37
C ARG A 307 -16.25 19.56 18.70
N ASP A 308 -15.28 20.44 18.46
CA ASP A 308 -15.36 21.84 18.83
C ASP A 308 -15.59 22.74 17.61
N ARG A 309 -16.00 22.17 16.46
CA ARG A 309 -16.29 22.93 15.24
C ARG A 309 -17.27 24.09 15.50
N PRO A 310 -17.06 25.26 14.86
CA PRO A 310 -15.97 25.61 13.91
C PRO A 310 -14.74 26.23 14.61
N ARG A 311 -14.42 25.82 15.84
CA ARG A 311 -13.30 26.33 16.65
C ARG A 311 -12.17 25.31 16.80
N GLU A 312 -11.89 24.55 15.74
CA GLU A 312 -10.84 23.53 15.69
C GLU A 312 -9.47 24.10 16.10
N SER A 313 -9.16 25.33 15.69
CA SER A 313 -7.91 26.01 16.07
C SER A 313 -7.81 26.22 17.59
N GLU A 314 -8.89 26.68 18.23
CA GLU A 314 -8.90 26.93 19.68
C GLU A 314 -8.77 25.61 20.46
N HIS A 315 -9.37 24.52 19.94
CA HIS A 315 -9.22 23.18 20.50
C HIS A 315 -7.74 22.77 20.51
N LEU A 316 -7.05 22.89 19.37
CA LEU A 316 -5.65 22.54 19.24
C LEU A 316 -4.75 23.41 20.15
N ASP A 317 -5.04 24.71 20.23
CA ASP A 317 -4.31 25.62 21.12
C ASP A 317 -4.42 25.21 22.59
N PHE A 318 -5.62 24.83 23.03
CA PHE A 318 -5.86 24.39 24.41
C PHE A 318 -5.12 23.09 24.75
N ILE A 319 -5.23 22.05 23.91
CA ILE A 319 -4.59 20.76 24.18
C ILE A 319 -3.05 20.87 24.11
N MET A 320 -2.50 21.64 23.16
CA MET A 320 -1.06 21.80 23.01
C MET A 320 -0.47 22.60 24.18
N LYS A 321 -1.16 23.66 24.62
CA LYS A 321 -0.77 24.40 25.82
C LYS A 321 -0.77 23.50 27.05
N THR A 322 -1.84 22.72 27.24
CA THR A 322 -1.96 21.77 28.36
C THR A 322 -0.83 20.74 28.33
N ALA A 323 -0.57 20.14 27.17
CA ALA A 323 0.50 19.16 27.02
C ALA A 323 1.90 19.75 27.28
N LYS A 324 2.16 21.00 26.85
CA LYS A 324 3.42 21.70 27.16
C LYS A 324 3.59 21.93 28.65
N GLU A 325 2.55 22.42 29.32
CA GLU A 325 2.57 22.66 30.78
C GLU A 325 2.80 21.35 31.56
N LEU A 326 2.29 20.23 31.06
CA LEU A 326 2.47 18.91 31.67
C LEU A 326 3.75 18.17 31.20
N GLY A 327 4.48 18.69 30.22
CA GLY A 327 5.64 18.02 29.64
C GLY A 327 5.31 16.76 28.84
N LYS A 328 4.10 16.65 28.26
CA LYS A 328 3.59 15.44 27.58
C LYS A 328 3.51 15.60 26.06
N ASN A 329 3.40 14.48 25.35
CA ASN A 329 3.18 14.46 23.90
C ASN A 329 1.69 14.66 23.58
N VAL A 330 1.37 14.89 22.32
CA VAL A 330 0.00 15.12 21.84
C VAL A 330 -0.34 14.15 20.70
N GLU A 331 -1.52 13.57 20.73
CA GLU A 331 -2.06 12.73 19.67
C GLU A 331 -3.48 13.17 19.30
N VAL A 332 -3.75 13.38 18.01
CA VAL A 332 -4.98 14.05 17.56
C VAL A 332 -5.64 13.29 16.42
N HIS A 333 -6.91 12.95 16.57
CA HIS A 333 -7.74 12.49 15.46
C HIS A 333 -7.97 13.62 14.47
N VAL A 334 -7.51 13.47 13.23
CA VAL A 334 -7.62 14.48 12.18
C VAL A 334 -8.16 13.88 10.90
N ASP A 335 -8.96 14.66 10.17
CA ASP A 335 -9.31 14.39 8.77
C ASP A 335 -9.99 13.01 8.55
N GLN A 336 -10.94 12.67 9.42
CA GLN A 336 -11.55 11.33 9.51
C GLN A 336 -12.72 11.07 8.54
N GLU A 337 -13.23 12.09 7.85
CA GLU A 337 -14.51 11.99 7.12
C GLU A 337 -14.36 11.63 5.65
N ASN A 338 -13.13 11.42 5.17
CA ASN A 338 -12.87 11.17 3.75
C ASN A 338 -13.45 12.30 2.87
N ASN A 339 -13.18 13.55 3.29
CA ASN A 339 -13.80 14.78 2.80
C ASN A 339 -12.73 15.78 2.33
N PRO A 340 -12.65 16.14 1.04
CA PRO A 340 -11.60 17.01 0.50
C PRO A 340 -11.55 18.42 1.11
N TYR A 341 -12.60 18.85 1.82
CA TYR A 341 -12.68 20.16 2.47
C TYR A 341 -12.14 20.17 3.91
N GLN A 342 -11.90 19.01 4.54
CA GLN A 342 -11.24 18.99 5.86
C GLN A 342 -9.76 19.36 5.73
N THR A 343 -9.26 20.12 6.69
CA THR A 343 -7.88 20.65 6.70
C THR A 343 -7.21 20.44 8.07
N GLU A 344 -7.70 19.49 8.86
CA GLU A 344 -7.28 19.29 10.25
C GLU A 344 -5.81 18.83 10.32
N THR A 345 -5.32 18.00 9.38
CA THR A 345 -3.90 17.60 9.32
C THR A 345 -2.99 18.80 9.03
N GLU A 346 -3.40 19.68 8.13
CA GLU A 346 -2.65 20.91 7.83
C GLU A 346 -2.63 21.84 9.05
N LEU A 347 -3.80 22.06 9.67
CA LEU A 347 -3.93 22.89 10.86
C LEU A 347 -3.09 22.34 12.02
N LEU A 348 -3.07 21.02 12.23
CA LEU A 348 -2.26 20.36 13.24
C LEU A 348 -0.77 20.64 13.03
N ALA A 349 -0.28 20.55 11.79
CA ALA A 349 1.12 20.85 11.46
C ALA A 349 1.48 22.32 11.72
N LEU A 350 0.61 23.27 11.33
CA LEU A 350 0.79 24.69 11.63
C LEU A 350 0.83 24.97 13.13
N LYS A 351 -0.12 24.40 13.89
CA LYS A 351 -0.18 24.55 15.34
C LYS A 351 1.00 23.91 16.05
N THR A 352 1.50 22.79 15.54
CA THR A 352 2.73 22.17 16.06
C THR A 352 3.92 23.12 15.96
N ILE A 353 4.07 23.82 14.84
CA ILE A 353 5.12 24.83 14.64
C ILE A 353 4.89 26.04 15.56
N GLU A 354 3.67 26.57 15.59
CA GLU A 354 3.29 27.72 16.42
C GLU A 354 3.60 27.49 17.91
N HIS A 355 3.31 26.29 18.41
CA HIS A 355 3.56 25.92 19.80
C HIS A 355 4.97 25.39 20.06
N GLY A 356 5.83 25.23 19.04
CA GLY A 356 7.18 24.70 19.20
C GLY A 356 7.20 23.26 19.71
N MET A 357 6.30 22.41 19.20
CA MET A 357 6.10 21.02 19.63
C MET A 357 6.54 19.99 18.58
N GLN A 358 7.41 20.37 17.64
CA GLN A 358 7.97 19.47 16.63
C GLN A 358 8.54 18.20 17.28
N GLY A 359 8.28 17.04 16.69
CA GLY A 359 8.70 15.73 17.22
C GLY A 359 7.81 15.17 18.33
N ARG A 360 6.88 15.96 18.89
CA ARG A 360 6.03 15.60 20.04
C ARG A 360 4.54 15.49 19.73
N VAL A 361 4.15 15.74 18.47
CA VAL A 361 2.76 15.72 18.02
C VAL A 361 2.54 14.60 17.02
N TYR A 362 1.41 13.91 17.15
CA TYR A 362 0.96 12.83 16.29
C TYR A 362 -0.45 13.13 15.76
N GLY A 363 -0.68 12.96 14.46
CA GLY A 363 -1.99 12.96 13.83
C GLY A 363 -2.45 11.54 13.52
N ILE A 364 -3.71 11.22 13.73
CA ILE A 364 -4.29 9.91 13.44
C ILE A 364 -5.17 10.03 12.18
N HIS A 365 -5.07 9.04 11.30
CA HIS A 365 -5.80 8.85 10.04
C HIS A 365 -5.31 9.70 8.86
N SER A 366 -5.49 11.03 8.90
CA SER A 366 -5.20 11.93 7.77
C SER A 366 -5.87 11.49 6.44
N ILE A 367 -7.06 10.88 6.52
CA ILE A 367 -7.74 10.26 5.36
C ILE A 367 -8.11 11.32 4.33
N SER A 368 -8.68 12.44 4.79
CA SER A 368 -9.14 13.52 3.91
C SER A 368 -8.03 14.20 3.11
N VAL A 369 -6.76 14.03 3.49
CA VAL A 369 -5.64 14.49 2.66
C VAL A 369 -5.64 13.74 1.32
N SER A 370 -5.90 12.44 1.31
CA SER A 370 -5.97 11.63 0.06
C SER A 370 -7.10 12.03 -0.89
N CYS A 371 -8.13 12.72 -0.39
CA CYS A 371 -9.23 13.25 -1.20
C CYS A 371 -8.84 14.50 -2.01
N LYS A 372 -7.75 15.17 -1.65
CA LYS A 372 -7.31 16.43 -2.26
C LYS A 372 -6.51 16.18 -3.54
N ASP A 373 -6.38 17.21 -4.37
CA ASP A 373 -5.53 17.17 -5.56
C ASP A 373 -4.07 16.84 -5.19
N ASN A 374 -3.36 16.19 -6.11
CA ASN A 374 -1.98 15.75 -5.88
C ASN A 374 -1.05 16.85 -5.37
N SER A 375 -1.16 18.07 -5.92
CA SER A 375 -0.34 19.21 -5.48
C SER A 375 -0.63 19.64 -4.05
N GLU A 376 -1.90 19.57 -3.61
CA GLU A 376 -2.28 19.91 -2.24
C GLU A 376 -1.84 18.84 -1.26
N GLN A 377 -1.92 17.56 -1.65
CA GLN A 377 -1.33 16.48 -0.86
C GLN A 377 0.17 16.72 -0.65
N ASP A 378 0.92 17.01 -1.72
CA ASP A 378 2.37 17.22 -1.65
C ASP A 378 2.72 18.43 -0.77
N ARG A 379 1.94 19.51 -0.88
CA ARG A 379 2.10 20.72 -0.04
C ARG A 379 1.87 20.42 1.43
N ILE A 380 0.79 19.73 1.77
CA ILE A 380 0.45 19.36 3.16
C ILE A 380 1.49 18.39 3.72
N ILE A 381 1.90 17.38 2.97
CA ILE A 381 2.91 16.40 3.40
C ILE A 381 4.26 17.08 3.67
N LYS A 382 4.67 18.03 2.83
CA LYS A 382 5.88 18.83 3.08
C LYS A 382 5.78 19.60 4.41
N LEU A 383 4.63 20.20 4.69
CA LEU A 383 4.40 20.93 5.94
C LEU A 383 4.40 19.98 7.16
N VAL A 384 3.76 18.82 7.05
CA VAL A 384 3.79 17.77 8.09
C VAL A 384 5.22 17.33 8.39
N LYS A 385 6.06 17.19 7.35
CA LYS A 385 7.49 16.87 7.50
C LYS A 385 8.26 17.99 8.21
N GLU A 386 8.02 19.25 7.84
CA GLU A 386 8.65 20.43 8.46
C GLU A 386 8.25 20.58 9.94
N ALA A 387 6.99 20.31 10.26
CA ALA A 387 6.46 20.31 11.62
C ALA A 387 6.90 19.08 12.44
N ASP A 388 7.56 18.10 11.82
CA ASP A 388 7.92 16.80 12.41
C ASP A 388 6.74 16.14 13.17
N VAL A 389 5.56 16.20 12.56
CA VAL A 389 4.36 15.52 13.07
C VAL A 389 4.41 14.07 12.62
N GLY A 390 4.24 13.14 13.56
CA GLY A 390 4.06 11.72 13.25
C GLY A 390 2.64 11.45 12.77
N ILE A 391 2.44 10.60 11.77
CA ILE A 391 1.11 10.22 11.28
C ILE A 391 0.86 8.75 11.58
N VAL A 392 -0.24 8.44 12.26
CA VAL A 392 -0.69 7.07 12.51
C VAL A 392 -1.78 6.72 11.51
N ILE A 393 -1.57 5.66 10.74
CA ILE A 393 -2.56 5.13 9.82
C ILE A 393 -3.22 3.91 10.46
N CYS A 394 -4.55 3.90 10.48
CA CYS A 394 -5.36 2.77 10.97
C CYS A 394 -6.21 2.23 9.80
N PRO A 395 -5.67 1.31 8.97
CA PRO A 395 -6.27 0.90 7.71
C PRO A 395 -7.71 0.41 7.80
N SER A 396 -8.02 -0.53 8.71
CA SER A 396 -9.38 -1.07 8.85
C SER A 396 -10.37 0.03 9.22
N ALA A 397 -10.02 0.87 10.21
CA ALA A 397 -10.84 1.98 10.65
C ALA A 397 -11.06 3.02 9.55
N ALA A 398 -10.01 3.32 8.78
CA ALA A 398 -10.10 4.26 7.69
C ALA A 398 -11.04 3.75 6.57
N LEU A 399 -10.97 2.46 6.24
CA LEU A 399 -11.79 1.83 5.19
C LEU A 399 -13.26 1.63 5.58
N SER A 400 -13.57 1.50 6.87
CA SER A 400 -14.95 1.31 7.33
C SER A 400 -15.77 2.60 7.37
N MET A 401 -15.11 3.76 7.27
CA MET A 401 -15.78 5.06 7.34
C MET A 401 -16.82 5.18 6.23
N LYS A 402 -18.01 5.66 6.61
CA LYS A 402 -19.10 5.86 5.67
C LYS A 402 -18.73 6.96 4.69
N GLN A 403 -18.83 6.66 3.40
CA GLN A 403 -18.60 7.64 2.35
C GLN A 403 -19.68 8.73 2.41
N LEU A 404 -19.25 9.98 2.33
CA LEU A 404 -20.15 11.13 2.22
C LEU A 404 -20.85 11.10 0.84
N PRO A 405 -22.12 11.54 0.75
CA PRO A 405 -22.87 11.56 -0.51
C PRO A 405 -22.43 12.74 -1.40
N MET A 406 -21.17 12.73 -1.83
CA MET A 406 -20.55 13.79 -2.63
C MET A 406 -19.68 13.20 -3.75
N PRO A 407 -19.54 13.90 -4.89
CA PRO A 407 -18.60 13.49 -5.94
C PRO A 407 -17.16 13.77 -5.48
N GLY A 408 -16.24 12.87 -5.83
CA GLY A 408 -14.82 13.00 -5.53
C GLY A 408 -13.96 12.13 -6.45
N PRO A 409 -12.63 12.34 -6.47
CA PRO A 409 -11.72 11.45 -7.19
C PRO A 409 -11.84 10.02 -6.63
N LEU A 410 -11.58 9.02 -7.48
CA LEU A 410 -11.54 7.63 -7.03
C LEU A 410 -10.25 7.39 -6.24
N HIS A 411 -10.37 7.10 -4.96
CA HIS A 411 -9.28 6.70 -4.09
C HIS A 411 -9.79 5.79 -2.97
N ASN A 412 -8.87 5.11 -2.27
CA ASN A 412 -9.19 4.39 -1.05
C ASN A 412 -9.26 5.34 0.13
N SER A 413 -10.11 5.04 1.12
CA SER A 413 -10.21 5.79 2.36
C SER A 413 -9.04 5.46 3.29
N ILE A 414 -7.82 5.81 2.89
CA ILE A 414 -6.58 5.70 3.69
C ILE A 414 -5.78 6.98 3.45
N GLY A 415 -5.12 7.52 4.48
CA GLY A 415 -4.21 8.66 4.34
C GLY A 415 -3.10 8.39 3.30
N PRO A 416 -2.41 9.43 2.77
CA PRO A 416 -1.51 9.31 1.62
C PRO A 416 -0.14 8.69 2.01
N TYR A 417 -0.19 7.46 2.52
CA TYR A 417 0.90 6.66 3.07
C TYR A 417 2.12 6.61 2.13
N VAL A 418 1.92 6.33 0.84
CA VAL A 418 3.03 6.16 -0.12
C VAL A 418 3.79 7.48 -0.28
N LYS A 419 3.07 8.60 -0.38
CA LYS A 419 3.68 9.92 -0.50
C LYS A 419 4.37 10.35 0.80
N MET A 420 3.77 10.04 1.95
CA MET A 420 4.39 10.28 3.25
C MET A 420 5.70 9.49 3.41
N LYS A 421 5.73 8.23 2.93
CA LYS A 421 6.94 7.40 2.85
C LYS A 421 8.03 8.08 2.02
N GLU A 422 7.69 8.46 0.79
CA GLU A 422 8.62 9.08 -0.15
C GLU A 422 9.16 10.43 0.36
N ALA A 423 8.34 11.19 1.10
CA ALA A 423 8.73 12.45 1.73
C ALA A 423 9.50 12.28 3.05
N GLY A 424 9.62 11.05 3.57
CA GLY A 424 10.29 10.77 4.84
C GLY A 424 9.53 11.28 6.07
N VAL A 425 8.21 11.41 6.01
CA VAL A 425 7.36 11.68 7.18
C VAL A 425 7.43 10.48 8.13
N ARG A 426 7.39 10.73 9.45
CA ARG A 426 7.29 9.64 10.43
C ARG A 426 5.88 9.07 10.36
N VAL A 427 5.75 7.83 9.91
CA VAL A 427 4.46 7.15 9.81
C VAL A 427 4.46 5.90 10.67
N TYR A 428 3.31 5.60 11.25
CA TYR A 428 3.10 4.51 12.19
C TYR A 428 1.80 3.77 11.86
N LEU A 429 1.68 2.54 12.35
CA LEU A 429 0.49 1.70 12.19
C LEU A 429 -0.31 1.65 13.50
N GLY A 430 -1.64 1.72 13.38
CA GLY A 430 -2.57 1.58 14.51
C GLY A 430 -3.75 0.67 14.17
N ILE A 431 -4.38 0.10 15.20
CA ILE A 431 -5.59 -0.71 15.07
C ILE A 431 -6.85 0.17 15.14
N ASP A 432 -6.85 1.16 16.03
CA ASP A 432 -8.02 1.95 16.41
C ASP A 432 -9.03 1.14 17.26
N ASN A 433 -10.28 1.00 16.84
CA ASN A 433 -11.31 0.31 17.63
C ASN A 433 -11.30 -1.21 17.43
N ILE A 434 -11.72 -1.97 18.45
CA ILE A 434 -11.83 -3.44 18.40
C ILE A 434 -13.23 -3.87 18.84
N ALA A 435 -13.98 -4.52 17.96
CA ALA A 435 -15.31 -5.08 18.24
C ALA A 435 -16.23 -4.11 19.02
N ASP A 436 -16.37 -2.89 18.52
CA ASP A 436 -17.19 -1.85 19.14
C ASP A 436 -18.17 -1.22 18.14
N LEU A 437 -18.91 -0.16 18.53
CA LEU A 437 -19.89 0.44 17.62
C LEU A 437 -19.24 1.13 16.41
N PHE A 438 -18.01 1.65 16.53
CA PHE A 438 -17.30 2.23 15.40
C PHE A 438 -16.85 1.13 14.44
N MET A 439 -16.26 0.07 14.99
CA MET A 439 -15.66 -1.06 14.25
C MET A 439 -16.16 -2.41 14.77
N PRO A 440 -17.34 -2.89 14.32
CA PRO A 440 -17.94 -4.11 14.87
C PRO A 440 -17.17 -5.41 14.60
N ILE A 441 -16.33 -5.45 13.55
CA ILE A 441 -15.68 -6.68 13.05
C ILE A 441 -14.16 -6.68 13.30
N VAL A 442 -13.55 -5.53 13.57
CA VAL A 442 -12.08 -5.47 13.79
C VAL A 442 -11.73 -6.27 15.05
N ASP A 443 -10.73 -7.12 14.91
CA ASP A 443 -10.33 -8.14 15.88
C ASP A 443 -9.04 -7.80 16.65
N GLY A 444 -8.33 -6.77 16.21
CA GLY A 444 -7.07 -6.33 16.81
C GLY A 444 -5.81 -7.00 16.24
N ASP A 445 -5.89 -7.67 15.10
CA ASP A 445 -4.74 -8.30 14.45
C ASP A 445 -3.88 -7.30 13.65
N MET A 446 -2.64 -7.08 14.09
CA MET A 446 -1.68 -6.17 13.45
C MET A 446 -1.29 -6.61 12.03
N TRP A 447 -1.32 -7.91 11.75
CA TRP A 447 -1.09 -8.41 10.40
C TRP A 447 -2.23 -8.01 9.46
N THR A 448 -3.48 -8.08 9.92
CA THR A 448 -4.64 -7.63 9.15
C THR A 448 -4.53 -6.15 8.80
N GLU A 449 -4.17 -5.28 9.75
CA GLU A 449 -3.92 -3.86 9.47
C GLU A 449 -2.81 -3.67 8.43
N THR A 450 -1.69 -4.35 8.61
CA THR A 450 -0.55 -4.29 7.68
C THR A 450 -0.94 -4.76 6.28
N ARG A 451 -1.66 -5.87 6.17
CA ARG A 451 -2.14 -6.43 4.90
C ARG A 451 -3.10 -5.48 4.19
N MET A 452 -4.05 -4.89 4.93
CA MET A 452 -4.97 -3.91 4.38
C MET A 452 -4.24 -2.68 3.86
N LEU A 453 -3.24 -2.17 4.59
CA LEU A 453 -2.40 -1.07 4.13
C LEU A 453 -1.70 -1.40 2.80
N MET A 454 -1.03 -2.56 2.73
CA MET A 454 -0.32 -3.02 1.53
C MET A 454 -1.25 -3.13 0.32
N GLU A 455 -2.39 -3.78 0.49
CA GLU A 455 -3.35 -4.03 -0.59
C GLU A 455 -4.03 -2.74 -1.06
N ALA A 456 -4.43 -1.87 -0.13
CA ALA A 456 -5.10 -0.61 -0.44
C ALA A 456 -4.15 0.44 -1.03
N CYS A 457 -2.87 0.46 -0.64
CA CYS A 457 -1.89 1.39 -1.17
C CYS A 457 -1.09 0.83 -2.36
N ARG A 458 -1.24 -0.45 -2.70
CA ARG A 458 -0.46 -1.15 -3.75
C ARG A 458 1.05 -1.02 -3.52
N ASP A 459 1.45 -1.02 -2.25
CA ASP A 459 2.84 -0.98 -1.81
C ASP A 459 3.17 -2.30 -1.12
N TYR A 460 4.12 -3.05 -1.67
CA TYR A 460 4.48 -4.40 -1.22
C TYR A 460 5.95 -4.48 -0.76
N ASP A 461 6.54 -3.33 -0.40
CA ASP A 461 7.87 -3.27 0.20
C ASP A 461 7.82 -3.76 1.66
N LEU A 462 8.01 -5.08 1.83
CA LEU A 462 7.91 -5.74 3.13
C LEU A 462 8.86 -5.13 4.17
N ASN A 463 10.05 -4.68 3.77
CA ASN A 463 11.00 -4.10 4.71
C ASN A 463 10.51 -2.74 5.18
N ALA A 464 10.16 -1.82 4.28
CA ALA A 464 9.67 -0.52 4.69
C ALA A 464 8.40 -0.63 5.58
N ILE A 465 7.50 -1.55 5.24
CA ILE A 465 6.24 -1.72 5.97
C ILE A 465 6.46 -2.39 7.33
N ALA A 466 7.33 -3.40 7.41
CA ALA A 466 7.70 -3.98 8.70
C ALA A 466 8.40 -2.94 9.59
N ASP A 467 9.13 -1.97 9.03
CA ASP A 467 9.81 -0.95 9.84
C ASP A 467 8.73 -0.12 10.55
N TRP A 468 7.66 0.22 9.85
CA TRP A 468 6.59 1.05 10.40
C TRP A 468 5.70 0.29 11.38
N ALA A 469 5.52 -1.00 11.14
CA ALA A 469 4.74 -1.87 12.00
C ALA A 469 5.46 -2.22 13.32
N THR A 470 6.79 -2.01 13.40
CA THR A 470 7.59 -2.29 14.61
C THR A 470 8.26 -1.06 15.21
N ARG A 471 8.32 0.07 14.49
CA ARG A 471 9.05 1.26 14.94
C ARG A 471 8.47 1.79 16.26
N PRO A 472 9.30 1.99 17.30
CA PRO A 472 8.85 2.65 18.53
C PRO A 472 8.56 4.14 18.29
N PRO A 473 7.73 4.78 19.12
CA PRO A 473 7.55 6.22 19.05
C PRO A 473 8.87 6.92 19.41
N LEU A 474 9.05 8.16 18.92
CA LEU A 474 10.33 8.87 19.03
C LEU A 474 10.84 8.97 20.48
N HIS A 475 9.94 9.18 21.45
CA HIS A 475 10.29 9.33 22.87
C HIS A 475 10.67 8.01 23.56
N LEU A 476 10.53 6.87 22.88
CA LEU A 476 10.92 5.54 23.36
C LEU A 476 11.90 4.84 22.41
N GLU A 477 12.44 5.55 21.41
CA GLU A 477 13.31 4.95 20.40
C GLU A 477 14.58 4.36 21.04
N GLU A 478 15.17 5.03 22.03
CA GLU A 478 16.32 4.50 22.77
C GLU A 478 15.98 3.27 23.65
N GLU A 479 14.74 3.16 24.12
CA GLU A 479 14.29 2.08 25.02
C GLU A 479 13.94 0.80 24.25
N LEU A 480 13.36 0.96 23.05
CA LEU A 480 12.66 -0.14 22.36
C LEU A 480 13.22 -0.46 20.97
N LEU A 481 14.08 0.39 20.37
CA LEU A 481 14.58 0.15 19.03
C LEU A 481 15.54 -1.04 19.02
N VAL A 482 15.18 -2.08 18.26
CA VAL A 482 16.08 -3.19 17.93
C VAL A 482 16.68 -2.91 16.55
N VAL A 483 18.01 -2.83 16.47
CA VAL A 483 18.74 -2.71 15.21
C VAL A 483 19.15 -4.12 14.78
N PRO A 484 18.60 -4.70 13.69
CA PRO A 484 19.01 -6.02 13.22
C PRO A 484 20.47 -6.01 12.76
N GLU A 485 21.23 -7.06 13.10
CA GLU A 485 22.64 -7.25 12.68
C GLU A 485 22.82 -7.22 11.14
N THR A 486 21.75 -7.41 10.37
CA THR A 486 21.76 -7.39 8.90
C THR A 486 21.75 -5.99 8.30
N MET A 487 21.51 -4.93 9.07
CA MET A 487 21.57 -3.54 8.58
C MET A 487 22.95 -2.88 8.75
N THR A 488 23.90 -3.51 9.44
CA THR A 488 25.27 -2.99 9.59
C THR A 488 26.17 -3.13 8.35
N GLU A 489 25.72 -3.79 7.26
CA GLU A 489 26.51 -3.96 6.02
C GLU A 489 26.27 -2.88 4.94
N LYS A 490 25.57 -1.77 5.23
CA LYS A 490 25.34 -0.69 4.23
C LYS A 490 25.80 0.70 4.65
N LEU A 491 26.81 0.80 5.52
CA LEU A 491 27.46 2.08 5.83
C LEU A 491 28.94 2.18 5.45
N ASP A 492 29.55 1.13 4.90
CA ASP A 492 30.89 1.20 4.31
C ASP A 492 30.98 0.35 3.02
N ALA A 493 30.56 0.91 1.88
CA ALA A 493 30.91 0.46 0.53
C ALA A 493 30.75 1.58 -0.50
#